data_AF-A0A818PGK9-F1
#
_entry.id   AF-A0A818PGK9-F1
#
_cell.length_a   1.000
_cell.length_b   1.000
_cell.length_c   1.000
_cell.angle_alpha   90.00
_cell.angle_beta   90.00
_cell.angle_gamma   90.00
#
_symmetry.space_group_name_H-M   'P 1'
#
loop_
_entity.id
_entity.type
_entity.pdbx_description
1 polymer ?
#
loop_
_entity_poly.entity_id
_entity_poly.type
_entity_poly.pdbx_seq_one_letter_code
_entity_poly.pdbx_strand_id
1 'polypeptide(L)'
;MDRSDFRLRSLLLQVDRDLTDVERQKFCFLIGCDDVPRRYLDAIAKDNSASMTSIWETLFDRRKITVNNVNYIIERLDKIQRLDLAELLRNYCPLPFSLSTAPSTETKHQTEQRTNISDLFSRIDP
;
A
#
# COMPACT_ATOMS: atom_id res chain seq x y z
N MET A 1 9.26 -13.29 21.61
CA MET A 1 9.16 -12.25 20.57
C MET A 1 9.31 -12.96 19.23
N ASP A 2 8.36 -12.77 18.31
CA ASP A 2 8.36 -13.45 17.01
C ASP A 2 9.54 -12.96 16.15
N ARG A 3 10.20 -13.85 15.42
CA ARG A 3 11.35 -13.53 14.55
C ARG A 3 10.94 -12.55 13.45
N SER A 4 9.69 -12.61 12.99
CA SER A 4 9.15 -11.69 11.98
C SER A 4 8.97 -10.27 12.51
N ASP A 5 8.52 -10.13 13.76
CA ASP A 5 8.37 -8.85 14.46
C ASP A 5 9.72 -8.17 14.66
N PHE A 6 10.73 -8.92 15.11
CA PHE A 6 12.10 -8.42 15.23
C PHE A 6 12.63 -7.88 13.89
N ARG A 7 12.44 -8.63 12.80
CA ARG A 7 12.89 -8.20 11.46
C ARG A 7 12.20 -6.92 11.00
N LEU A 8 10.89 -6.77 11.19
CA LEU A 8 10.19 -5.54 10.81
C LEU A 8 10.70 -4.35 11.63
N ARG A 9 10.86 -4.52 12.95
CA ARG A 9 11.40 -3.46 13.81
C ARG A 9 12.80 -3.03 13.38
N SER A 10 13.68 -3.97 13.06
CA SER A 10 15.01 -3.65 12.52
C SER A 10 14.94 -2.85 11.21
N LEU A 11 13.99 -3.20 10.34
CA LEU A 11 13.78 -2.50 9.07
C LEU A 11 13.26 -1.07 9.29
N LEU A 12 12.34 -0.88 10.22
CA LEU A 12 11.82 0.45 10.58
C LEU A 12 12.89 1.35 11.21
N LEU A 13 13.82 0.78 11.98
CA LEU A 13 14.99 1.50 12.49
C LEU A 13 15.94 1.89 11.36
N GLN A 14 16.12 1.03 10.36
CA GLN A 14 16.89 1.38 9.16
C GLN A 14 16.21 2.53 8.40
N VAL A 15 14.88 2.49 8.23
CA VAL A 15 14.12 3.59 7.62
C VAL A 15 14.32 4.90 8.40
N ASP A 16 14.22 4.89 9.74
CA ASP A 16 14.45 6.07 10.59
C ASP A 16 15.85 6.67 10.36
N ARG A 17 16.88 5.82 10.32
CA ARG A 17 18.28 6.24 10.12
C ARG A 17 18.55 6.80 8.72
N ASP A 18 17.92 6.22 7.70
CA ASP A 18 18.21 6.54 6.30
C ASP A 18 17.35 7.74 5.80
N LEU A 19 16.40 8.23 6.61
CA LEU A 19 15.67 9.47 6.38
C LEU A 19 16.45 10.68 6.91
N THR A 20 16.51 11.75 6.11
CA THR A 20 17.02 13.04 6.58
C THR A 20 16.04 13.69 7.56
N ASP A 21 16.52 14.67 8.35
CA ASP A 21 15.68 15.44 9.28
C ASP A 21 14.42 16.02 8.62
N VAL A 22 14.60 16.61 7.42
CA VAL A 22 13.51 17.21 6.65
C VAL A 22 12.50 16.15 6.21
N GLU A 23 12.97 14.98 5.79
CA GLU A 23 12.10 13.87 5.36
C GLU A 23 11.37 13.24 6.55
N ARG A 24 12.03 13.10 7.70
CA ARG A 24 11.39 12.65 8.95
C ARG A 24 10.27 13.61 9.38
N GLN A 25 10.50 14.92 9.30
CA GLN A 25 9.47 15.92 9.58
C GLN A 25 8.30 15.82 8.59
N LYS A 26 8.57 15.72 7.28
CA LYS A 26 7.52 15.51 6.27
C LYS A 26 6.74 14.22 6.51
N PHE A 27 7.43 13.13 6.84
CA PHE A 27 6.82 11.85 7.15
C PHE A 27 5.91 11.95 8.38
N CYS A 28 6.40 12.55 9.47
CA CYS A 28 5.62 12.79 10.69
C CYS A 28 4.38 13.65 10.44
N PHE A 29 4.51 14.67 9.59
CA PHE A 29 3.37 15.48 9.16
C PHE A 29 2.30 14.65 8.44
N LEU A 30 2.70 13.70 7.59
CA LEU A 30 1.78 12.82 6.85
C LEU A 30 1.12 11.72 7.71
N ILE A 31 1.70 11.37 8.86
CA ILE A 31 1.06 10.44 9.81
C ILE A 31 -0.16 11.11 10.47
N GLY A 32 -0.05 12.39 10.82
CA GLY A 32 -1.11 13.14 11.48
C GLY A 32 -1.34 12.76 12.96
N CYS A 33 -2.07 13.62 13.67
CA CYS A 33 -2.33 13.47 15.11
C CYS A 33 -3.37 12.39 15.45
N ASP A 34 -4.16 11.96 14.46
CA ASP A 34 -5.20 10.94 14.66
C ASP A 34 -4.59 9.56 14.86
N ASP A 35 -3.43 9.31 14.25
CA ASP A 35 -2.74 8.03 14.29
C ASP A 35 -1.62 7.99 15.32
N VAL A 36 -0.99 9.13 15.63
CA VAL A 36 0.08 9.19 16.63
C VAL A 36 -0.10 10.41 17.54
N PRO A 37 0.00 10.26 18.88
CA PRO A 37 -0.08 11.37 19.80
C PRO A 37 0.86 12.52 19.41
N ARG A 38 0.31 13.74 19.39
CA ARG A 38 1.02 14.96 19.01
C ARG A 38 2.36 15.15 19.73
N ARG A 39 2.46 14.74 21.01
CA ARG A 39 3.70 14.82 21.78
C ARG A 39 4.89 14.11 21.13
N TYR A 40 4.65 13.00 20.42
CA TYR A 40 5.72 12.26 19.73
C TYR A 40 6.09 12.95 18.42
N LEU A 41 5.10 13.51 17.70
CA LEU A 41 5.35 14.28 16.48
C LEU A 41 6.11 15.59 16.78
N ASP A 42 5.71 16.29 17.85
CA ASP A 42 6.36 17.51 18.30
C ASP A 42 7.80 17.26 18.78
N ALA A 43 8.09 16.07 19.32
CA ALA A 43 9.45 15.70 19.73
C ALA A 43 10.40 15.65 18.53
N ILE A 44 9.98 15.02 17.42
CA ILE A 44 10.76 14.98 16.17
C ILE A 44 10.91 16.38 15.57
N ALA A 45 9.88 17.22 15.66
CA ALA A 45 9.93 18.56 15.10
C ALA A 45 10.85 19.51 15.90
N LYS A 46 10.99 19.28 17.22
CA LYS A 46 11.81 20.11 18.11
C LYS A 46 13.26 19.63 18.20
N ASP A 47 13.46 18.33 18.12
CA ASP A 47 14.76 17.70 18.28
C ASP A 47 14.96 16.68 17.15
N ASN A 48 15.80 17.06 16.18
CA ASN A 48 16.13 16.20 15.06
C ASN A 48 16.92 14.95 15.46
N SER A 49 17.45 14.88 16.69
CA SER A 49 18.08 13.65 17.22
C SER A 49 17.08 12.66 17.81
N ALA A 50 15.81 13.06 18.00
CA ALA A 50 14.78 12.18 18.51
C ALA A 50 14.49 11.04 17.52
N SER A 51 14.51 9.79 18.02
CA SER A 51 14.15 8.62 17.22
C SER A 51 12.64 8.52 17.03
N MET A 52 12.24 7.99 15.88
CA MET A 52 10.84 7.68 15.57
C MET A 52 10.33 6.40 16.27
N THR A 53 11.10 5.78 17.17
CA THR A 53 10.72 4.53 17.85
C THR A 53 9.33 4.59 18.50
N SER A 54 9.01 5.64 19.26
CA SER A 54 7.67 5.77 19.87
C SER A 54 6.54 5.96 18.85
N ILE A 55 6.86 6.50 17.67
CA ILE A 55 5.92 6.60 16.55
C ILE A 55 5.65 5.19 16.00
N TRP A 56 6.70 4.39 15.78
CA TRP A 56 6.58 3.00 15.32
C TRP A 56 5.76 2.16 16.29
N GLU A 57 6.06 2.22 17.58
CA GLU A 57 5.32 1.51 18.63
C GLU A 57 3.85 1.91 18.64
N THR A 58 3.55 3.20 18.56
CA THR A 58 2.16 3.66 18.50
C THR A 58 1.41 3.12 17.28
N LEU A 59 2.06 3.08 16.11
CA LEU A 59 1.45 2.55 14.89
C LEU A 59 1.20 1.04 14.99
N PHE A 60 2.06 0.29 15.69
CA PHE A 60 1.81 -1.12 16.01
C PHE A 60 0.62 -1.28 16.96
N ASP A 61 0.60 -0.53 18.05
CA ASP A 61 -0.46 -0.60 19.08
C ASP A 61 -1.84 -0.30 18.48
N ARG A 62 -1.89 0.65 17.54
CA ARG A 62 -3.11 1.03 16.82
C ARG A 62 -3.39 0.17 15.59
N ARG A 63 -2.58 -0.86 15.34
CA ARG A 63 -2.68 -1.79 14.20
C ARG A 63 -2.67 -1.11 12.83
N LYS A 64 -2.04 0.07 12.74
CA LYS A 64 -1.80 0.77 11.46
C LYS A 64 -0.71 0.07 10.67
N ILE A 65 0.22 -0.56 11.38
CA ILE A 65 1.24 -1.44 10.82
C ILE A 65 1.25 -2.78 11.56
N THR A 66 1.57 -3.83 10.84
CA THR A 66 1.77 -5.18 11.38
C THR A 66 2.88 -5.87 10.59
N VAL A 67 3.36 -7.02 11.07
CA VAL A 67 4.33 -7.86 10.35
C VAL A 67 3.89 -8.28 8.95
N ASN A 68 2.58 -8.28 8.67
CA ASN A 68 2.00 -8.66 7.39
C ASN A 68 1.46 -7.47 6.59
N ASN A 69 1.49 -6.26 7.15
CA ASN A 69 0.94 -5.08 6.51
C ASN A 69 1.74 -3.84 6.92
N VAL A 70 2.58 -3.39 5.99
CA VAL A 70 3.40 -2.18 6.10
C VAL A 70 2.99 -1.11 5.08
N ASN A 71 1.85 -1.31 4.39
CA ASN A 71 1.39 -0.42 3.32
C ASN A 71 1.18 1.01 3.82
N TYR A 72 0.73 1.16 5.07
CA TYR A 72 0.60 2.47 5.69
C TYR A 72 1.91 3.27 5.61
N ILE A 73 3.05 2.65 5.92
CA ILE A 73 4.37 3.31 5.86
C ILE A 73 4.79 3.55 4.42
N ILE A 74 4.64 2.55 3.55
CA ILE A 74 4.99 2.62 2.12
C ILE A 74 4.31 3.83 1.46
N GLU A 75 3.00 4.00 1.67
CA GLU A 75 2.24 5.12 1.10
C GLU A 75 2.76 6.49 1.56
N ARG A 76 3.27 6.62 2.79
CA ARG A 76 3.84 7.89 3.28
C ARG A 76 5.26 8.11 2.75
N LEU A 77 6.06 7.06 2.62
CA LEU A 77 7.38 7.12 1.98
C LEU A 77 7.26 7.53 0.50
N ASP A 78 6.29 6.97 -0.23
CA ASP A 78 6.00 7.34 -1.62
C ASP A 78 5.64 8.84 -1.73
N LYS A 79 4.81 9.35 -0.82
CA LYS A 79 4.41 10.77 -0.79
C LYS A 79 5.57 11.74 -0.54
N ILE A 80 6.60 11.33 0.21
CA ILE A 80 7.81 12.13 0.40
C ILE A 80 8.91 11.80 -0.63
N GLN A 81 8.59 11.00 -1.65
CA GLN A 81 9.49 10.59 -2.73
C GLN A 81 10.70 9.73 -2.29
N ARG A 82 10.58 9.00 -1.17
CA ARG A 82 11.56 8.01 -0.71
C ARG A 82 11.23 6.61 -1.21
N LEU A 83 11.30 6.47 -2.54
CA LEU A 83 10.94 5.24 -3.25
C LEU A 83 11.88 4.07 -2.91
N ASP A 84 13.14 4.36 -2.63
CA ASP A 84 14.17 3.41 -2.17
C ASP A 84 13.75 2.71 -0.87
N LEU A 85 13.32 3.48 0.12
CA LEU A 85 12.86 2.96 1.42
C LEU A 85 11.49 2.29 1.30
N ALA A 86 10.62 2.81 0.42
CA ALA A 86 9.33 2.17 0.14
C ALA A 86 9.53 0.78 -0.48
N GLU A 87 10.46 0.64 -1.44
CA GLU A 87 10.81 -0.64 -2.06
C GLU A 87 11.45 -1.61 -1.06
N LEU A 88 12.31 -1.12 -0.17
CA LEU A 88 12.86 -1.92 0.93
C LEU A 88 11.75 -2.57 1.77
N LEU A 89 10.68 -1.83 2.11
CA LEU A 89 9.53 -2.34 2.84
C LEU A 89 8.65 -3.28 2.00
N ARG A 90 8.48 -3.01 0.70
CA ARG A 90 7.76 -3.92 -0.23
C ARG A 90 8.47 -5.27 -0.35
N ASN A 91 9.80 -5.28 -0.34
CA ASN A 91 10.58 -6.52 -0.38
C ASN A 91 10.52 -7.30 0.94
N TYR A 92 10.16 -6.66 2.06
CA TYR A 92 9.96 -7.32 3.34
C TYR A 92 8.63 -8.08 3.42
N CYS A 93 7.53 -7.49 2.93
CA CYS A 93 6.24 -8.15 2.80
C CYS A 93 6.09 -8.61 1.35
N PRO A 94 6.43 -9.87 0.99
CA PRO A 94 6.01 -10.39 -0.30
C PRO A 94 4.50 -10.20 -0.37
N LEU A 95 4.06 -9.42 -1.36
CA LEU A 95 2.65 -9.11 -1.59
C LEU A 95 1.82 -10.38 -1.34
N PRO A 96 0.71 -10.32 -0.58
CA PRO A 96 -0.23 -11.43 -0.60
C PRO A 96 -0.55 -11.67 -2.06
N PHE A 97 -0.28 -12.90 -2.52
CA PHE A 97 -0.44 -13.37 -3.88
C PHE A 97 -1.54 -12.58 -4.61
N SER A 98 -1.16 -11.96 -5.73
CA SER A 98 -2.12 -11.49 -6.72
C SER A 98 -3.18 -12.57 -6.91
N LEU A 99 -4.44 -12.26 -6.57
CA LEU A 99 -5.58 -13.04 -6.99
C LEU A 99 -5.45 -13.18 -8.51
N SER A 100 -5.09 -14.40 -8.93
CA SER A 100 -5.01 -14.80 -10.32
C SER A 100 -6.35 -14.49 -10.97
N THR A 101 -6.44 -13.36 -11.66
CA THR A 101 -7.51 -13.12 -12.62
C THR A 101 -7.12 -13.95 -13.84
N ALA A 102 -7.40 -15.24 -13.77
CA ALA A 102 -7.25 -16.11 -14.93
C ALA A 102 -8.21 -15.63 -16.02
N PRO A 103 -7.77 -15.56 -17.29
CA PRO A 103 -8.56 -15.07 -18.40
C PRO A 103 -9.70 -16.03 -18.74
N SER A 104 -10.83 -15.43 -19.13
CA SER A 104 -11.99 -15.96 -19.83
C SER A 104 -11.89 -17.42 -20.31
N THR A 105 -12.67 -18.30 -19.69
CA THR A 105 -13.06 -19.57 -20.32
C THR A 105 -14.08 -19.27 -21.42
N GLU A 106 -13.60 -19.17 -22.66
CA GLU A 106 -14.37 -19.54 -23.83
C GLU A 106 -14.94 -20.96 -23.60
N THR A 107 -16.25 -21.07 -23.41
CA THR A 107 -16.95 -22.33 -23.61
C THR A 107 -17.84 -22.16 -24.82
N LYS A 108 -17.35 -22.71 -25.94
CA LYS A 108 -18.10 -22.96 -27.17
C LYS A 108 -19.39 -23.70 -26.85
N HIS A 109 -20.53 -23.09 -27.15
CA HIS A 109 -21.74 -23.82 -27.50
C HIS A 109 -22.25 -23.26 -28.83
N GLN A 110 -21.79 -23.88 -29.92
CA GLN A 110 -22.58 -23.98 -31.14
C GLN A 110 -23.80 -24.84 -30.80
N THR A 111 -25.00 -24.43 -31.22
CA THR A 111 -25.92 -25.23 -32.06
C THR A 111 -27.16 -24.37 -32.36
N GLU A 112 -27.17 -23.88 -33.60
CA GLU A 112 -28.32 -23.79 -34.50
C GLU A 112 -29.70 -23.39 -33.95
N GLN A 113 -30.20 -22.23 -34.40
CA GLN A 113 -31.58 -22.12 -34.88
C GLN A 113 -31.75 -20.97 -35.88
N ARG A 114 -31.77 -21.38 -37.16
CA ARG A 114 -32.66 -20.97 -38.27
C ARG A 114 -32.89 -19.47 -38.58
N THR A 115 -32.38 -19.07 -39.76
CA THR A 115 -33.12 -18.45 -40.90
C THR A 115 -34.39 -17.65 -40.56
N ASN A 116 -34.52 -16.37 -40.88
CA ASN A 116 -34.63 -15.81 -42.24
C ASN A 116 -34.46 -14.28 -42.19
N ILE A 117 -33.49 -13.71 -42.92
CA ILE A 117 -33.34 -12.25 -43.07
C ILE A 117 -33.83 -11.78 -44.46
N SER A 118 -34.50 -12.66 -45.22
CA SER A 118 -35.01 -12.35 -46.56
C SER A 118 -36.38 -11.67 -46.62
N ASP A 119 -36.99 -11.31 -45.48
CA ASP A 119 -38.33 -10.66 -45.42
C ASP A 119 -38.32 -9.21 -44.91
N LEU A 120 -37.14 -8.62 -44.64
CA LEU A 120 -37.06 -7.26 -44.08
C LEU A 120 -36.87 -6.14 -45.12
N PHE A 121 -36.79 -6.47 -46.42
CA PHE A 121 -36.57 -5.51 -47.52
C PHE A 121 -37.61 -5.62 -48.64
N SER A 122 -38.90 -5.60 -48.31
CA SER A 122 -39.97 -5.52 -49.33
C SER A 122 -41.11 -4.55 -49.02
N ARG A 123 -40.88 -3.53 -48.19
CA ARG A 123 -41.82 -2.39 -48.01
C ARG A 123 -41.14 -1.04 -48.04
N ILE A 124 -40.28 -0.84 -49.03
CA ILE A 124 -39.89 0.48 -49.50
C ILE A 124 -40.21 0.50 -50.99
N ASP A 125 -41.45 0.86 -51.31
CA ASP A 125 -41.82 1.36 -52.63
C ASP A 125 -42.26 2.83 -52.45
N PRO A 126 -41.87 3.74 -53.35
CA PRO A 126 -42.50 5.05 -53.50
C PRO A 126 -43.93 4.97 -54.05
#